data_AF-A0A485B5D0-F1
#
_entry.id   AF-A0A485B5D0-F1
#
_cell.length_a   1.000
_cell.length_b   1.000
_cell.length_c   1.000
_cell.angle_alpha   90.00
_cell.angle_beta   90.00
_cell.angle_gamma   90.00
#
_symmetry.space_group_name_H-M   'P 1'
#
loop_
_entity.id
_entity.type
_entity.pdbx_description
1 polymer ?
#
loop_
_entity_poly.entity_id
_entity_poly.type
_entity_poly.pdbx_seq_one_letter_code
_entity_poly.pdbx_strand_id
1 'polypeptide(L)'
;MAFTDKLWQYQWLQRREEILSDEVRDCWFELSQGVLDIVVKLFVLAQLRAIATRIERITPQLLRQVYEDELKPVHAMLAALRSRDPELIARYSDLSIPDIDKKILALSAKIDEAKASQDSHQNRYGGNEQAIRLHNLLVGMDCHSELIVPLIERAFSSYPNLSVRELMPIVLDWYNSDEKPEKKTKPKLAGIGQKEWHTLHSDDLRFKFSQCGKGNLLYPAFKKAGLTFDVDDWLRRMG
;
A
#
# COMPACT_ATOMS: atom_id res chain seq x y z
N MET A 1 8.68 -18.14 38.72
CA MET A 1 8.08 -18.75 37.51
C MET A 1 8.81 -18.22 36.30
N ALA A 2 9.37 -19.11 35.46
CA ALA A 2 10.09 -18.70 34.26
C ALA A 2 9.12 -18.30 33.15
N PHE A 3 9.58 -17.47 32.21
CA PHE A 3 8.81 -17.04 31.04
C PHE A 3 8.29 -18.23 30.22
N THR A 4 9.14 -19.24 30.01
CA THR A 4 8.81 -20.46 29.27
C THR A 4 7.70 -21.27 29.92
N ASP A 5 7.61 -21.30 31.26
CA ASP A 5 6.56 -22.04 31.97
C ASP A 5 5.18 -21.43 31.71
N LYS A 6 5.10 -20.09 31.63
CA LYS A 6 3.86 -19.40 31.23
C LYS A 6 3.54 -19.63 29.77
N LEU A 7 4.54 -19.52 28.89
CA LEU A 7 4.34 -19.70 27.46
C LEU A 7 3.85 -21.11 27.11
N TRP A 8 4.34 -22.13 27.84
CA TRP A 8 3.94 -23.53 27.68
C TRP A 8 2.45 -23.79 27.90
N GLN A 9 1.75 -22.93 28.64
CA GLN A 9 0.30 -23.04 28.86
C GLN A 9 -0.52 -22.75 27.59
N TYR A 10 0.06 -22.08 26.59
CA TYR A 10 -0.62 -21.64 25.37
C TYR A 10 -0.46 -22.64 24.21
N GLN A 11 -0.54 -23.94 24.49
CA GLN A 11 -0.49 -24.99 23.47
C GLN A 11 -1.86 -25.34 22.88
N TRP A 12 -1.93 -25.43 21.54
CA TRP A 12 -3.11 -25.82 20.76
C TRP A 12 -3.10 -27.29 20.33
N LEU A 13 -2.21 -28.11 20.90
CA LEU A 13 -1.99 -29.49 20.49
C LEU A 13 -2.83 -30.47 21.31
N GLN A 14 -3.38 -31.51 20.66
CA GLN A 14 -4.21 -32.52 21.35
C GLN A 14 -3.38 -33.43 22.27
N ARG A 15 -2.14 -33.78 21.87
CA ARG A 15 -1.22 -34.62 22.66
C ARG A 15 -0.18 -33.79 23.41
N ARG A 16 -0.61 -32.64 23.92
CA ARG A 16 0.24 -31.74 24.69
C ARG A 16 0.67 -32.33 26.03
N GLU A 17 1.87 -31.96 26.47
CA GLU A 17 2.32 -32.18 27.83
C GLU A 17 1.95 -30.97 28.68
N GLU A 18 1.33 -31.20 29.85
CA GLU A 18 0.94 -30.12 30.75
C GLU A 18 2.15 -29.44 31.41
N ILE A 19 3.23 -30.21 31.62
CA ILE A 19 4.44 -29.77 32.31
C ILE A 19 5.57 -29.66 31.28
N LEU A 20 6.27 -28.52 31.29
CA LEU A 20 7.47 -28.33 30.50
C LEU A 20 8.63 -29.13 31.12
N SER A 21 9.09 -30.16 30.41
CA SER A 21 10.25 -30.96 30.79
C SER A 21 11.55 -30.16 30.65
N ASP A 22 12.55 -30.49 31.48
CA ASP A 22 13.87 -29.87 31.42
C ASP A 22 14.55 -30.11 30.07
N GLU A 23 14.38 -31.29 29.47
CA GLU A 23 14.94 -31.59 28.15
C GLU A 23 14.41 -30.65 27.06
N VAL A 24 13.10 -30.39 27.05
CA VAL A 24 12.50 -29.46 26.10
C VAL A 24 12.92 -28.03 26.41
N ARG A 25 12.98 -27.65 27.69
CA ARG A 25 13.43 -26.33 28.14
C ARG A 25 14.87 -26.04 27.71
N ASP A 26 15.77 -26.99 27.90
CA ASP A 26 17.17 -26.91 27.54
C ASP A 26 17.34 -26.82 26.02
N CYS A 27 16.63 -27.66 25.26
CA CYS A 27 16.62 -27.59 23.80
C CYS A 27 16.10 -26.23 23.31
N TRP A 28 15.07 -25.68 23.95
CA TRP A 28 14.51 -24.39 23.58
C TRP A 28 15.48 -23.25 23.84
N PHE A 29 16.18 -23.28 24.98
CA PHE A 29 17.25 -22.33 25.29
C PHE A 29 18.43 -22.48 24.34
N GLU A 30 18.86 -23.70 24.04
CA GLU A 30 19.94 -23.99 23.10
C GLU A 30 19.66 -23.38 21.73
N LEU A 31 18.44 -23.53 21.21
CA LEU A 31 18.07 -23.05 19.88
C LEU A 31 17.79 -21.54 19.85
N SER A 32 17.31 -20.95 20.95
CA SER A 32 16.95 -19.52 21.00
C SER A 32 18.02 -18.61 21.59
N GLN A 33 18.97 -19.17 22.33
CA GLN A 33 19.94 -18.45 23.17
C GLN A 33 19.31 -17.40 24.10
N GLY A 34 18.04 -17.62 24.49
CA GLY A 34 17.29 -16.71 25.36
C GLY A 34 16.71 -15.47 24.66
N VAL A 35 16.83 -15.34 23.34
CA VAL A 35 16.19 -14.25 22.58
C VAL A 35 14.68 -14.47 22.56
N LEU A 36 13.94 -13.67 23.34
CA LEU A 36 12.49 -13.88 23.59
C LEU A 36 11.64 -13.98 22.32
N ASP A 37 11.92 -13.15 21.32
CA ASP A 37 11.21 -13.17 20.04
C ASP A 37 11.44 -14.49 19.27
N ILE A 38 12.65 -15.05 19.33
CA ILE A 38 12.97 -16.38 18.77
C ILE A 38 12.30 -17.48 19.58
N VAL A 39 12.28 -17.37 20.92
CA VAL A 39 11.59 -18.33 21.80
C VAL A 39 10.12 -18.47 21.38
N VAL A 40 9.40 -17.34 21.24
CA VAL A 40 7.98 -17.34 20.84
C VAL A 40 7.78 -17.86 19.43
N LYS A 41 8.58 -17.41 18.46
CA LYS A 41 8.48 -17.86 17.06
C LYS A 41 8.73 -19.35 16.90
N LEU A 42 9.79 -19.87 17.54
CA LEU A 42 10.10 -21.30 17.51
C LEU A 42 8.95 -22.13 18.10
N PHE A 43 8.33 -21.66 19.18
CA PHE A 43 7.18 -22.34 19.79
C PHE A 43 5.95 -22.36 18.89
N VAL A 44 5.58 -21.22 18.29
CA VAL A 44 4.44 -21.14 17.37
C VAL A 44 4.68 -22.03 16.15
N LEU A 45 5.86 -21.94 15.53
CA LEU A 45 6.21 -22.74 14.35
C LEU A 45 6.23 -24.24 14.67
N ALA A 46 6.74 -24.63 15.85
CA ALA A 46 6.71 -26.03 16.27
C ALA A 46 5.29 -26.56 16.47
N GLN A 47 4.37 -25.75 17.01
CA GLN A 47 2.97 -26.15 17.10
C GLN A 47 2.34 -26.33 15.72
N LEU A 48 2.56 -25.38 14.80
CA LEU A 48 2.07 -25.49 13.42
C LEU A 48 2.58 -26.76 12.72
N ARG A 49 3.89 -27.06 12.87
CA ARG A 49 4.49 -28.26 12.29
C ARG A 49 4.00 -29.54 12.95
N ALA A 50 3.78 -29.55 14.27
CA ALA A 50 3.20 -30.69 14.98
C ALA A 50 1.77 -31.01 14.49
N ILE A 51 0.97 -29.98 14.20
CA ILE A 51 -0.38 -30.12 13.62
C ILE A 51 -0.28 -30.67 12.19
N ALA A 52 0.57 -30.08 11.35
CA ALA A 52 0.73 -30.49 9.94
C ALA A 52 1.19 -31.95 9.80
N THR A 53 2.09 -32.38 10.68
CA THR A 53 2.64 -33.76 10.70
C THR A 53 1.77 -34.76 11.46
N ARG A 54 0.64 -34.32 12.07
CA ARG A 54 -0.25 -35.12 12.92
C ARG A 54 0.41 -35.73 14.16
N ILE A 55 1.63 -35.30 14.51
CA ILE A 55 2.31 -35.70 15.74
C ILE A 55 1.58 -35.08 16.94
N GLU A 56 1.12 -33.83 16.78
CA GLU A 56 0.38 -33.05 17.77
C GLU A 56 1.03 -33.04 19.17
N ARG A 57 2.37 -33.06 19.22
CA ARG A 57 3.19 -32.95 20.43
C ARG A 57 4.51 -32.24 20.09
N ILE A 58 4.98 -31.38 20.99
CA ILE A 58 6.30 -30.75 20.86
C ILE A 58 7.35 -31.70 21.44
N THR A 59 8.40 -31.98 20.67
CA THR A 59 9.56 -32.76 21.11
C THR A 59 10.86 -32.00 20.78
N PRO A 60 11.98 -32.31 21.45
CA PRO A 60 13.27 -31.70 21.13
C PRO A 60 13.66 -31.90 19.66
N GLN A 61 13.37 -33.08 19.10
CA GLN A 61 13.62 -33.38 17.69
C GLN A 61 12.81 -32.47 16.77
N LEU A 62 11.52 -32.25 17.06
CA LEU A 62 10.67 -31.35 16.29
C LEU A 62 11.20 -29.91 16.36
N LEU A 63 11.59 -29.44 17.55
CA LEU A 63 12.15 -28.10 17.74
C LEU A 63 13.41 -27.89 16.90
N ARG A 64 14.33 -28.87 16.90
CA ARG A 64 15.54 -28.82 16.05
C ARG A 64 15.19 -28.78 14.56
N GLN A 65 14.26 -29.60 14.10
CA GLN A 65 13.84 -29.59 12.70
C GLN A 65 13.22 -28.23 12.30
N VAL A 66 12.37 -27.66 13.14
CA VAL A 66 11.76 -26.35 12.90
C VAL A 66 12.82 -25.25 12.88
N TYR A 67 13.77 -25.31 13.81
CA TYR A 67 14.89 -24.38 13.84
C TYR A 67 15.71 -24.44 12.54
N GLU A 68 16.08 -25.65 12.11
CA GLU A 68 16.88 -25.85 10.90
C GLU A 68 16.18 -25.38 9.63
N ASP A 69 14.86 -25.61 9.54
CA ASP A 69 14.12 -25.30 8.32
C ASP A 69 13.66 -23.84 8.25
N GLU A 70 13.12 -23.32 9.36
CA GLU A 70 12.34 -22.07 9.38
C GLU A 70 13.14 -20.88 9.93
N LEU A 71 14.20 -21.10 10.70
CA LEU A 71 14.96 -20.05 11.38
C LEU A 71 16.38 -19.83 10.83
N LYS A 72 16.66 -20.31 9.61
CA LYS A 72 17.96 -20.15 8.92
C LYS A 72 18.54 -18.74 8.98
N PRO A 73 17.77 -17.65 8.76
CA PRO A 73 18.33 -16.30 8.76
C PRO A 73 18.97 -15.88 10.08
N VAL A 74 18.52 -16.45 11.21
CA VAL A 74 19.00 -16.07 12.55
C VAL A 74 20.05 -17.03 13.10
N HIS A 75 20.36 -18.13 12.40
CA HIS A 75 21.33 -19.13 12.86
C HIS A 75 22.70 -18.55 13.16
N ALA A 76 23.24 -17.71 12.27
CA ALA A 76 24.57 -17.13 12.43
C ALA A 76 24.65 -16.23 13.67
N MET A 77 23.61 -15.42 13.91
CA MET A 77 23.47 -14.61 15.11
C MET A 77 23.39 -15.47 16.39
N LEU A 78 22.59 -16.53 16.36
CA LEU A 78 22.43 -17.43 17.51
C LEU A 78 23.70 -18.25 17.78
N ALA A 79 24.44 -18.62 16.75
CA ALA A 79 25.76 -19.22 16.88
C ALA A 79 26.77 -18.25 17.51
N ALA A 80 26.75 -16.97 17.13
CA ALA A 80 27.57 -15.94 17.74
C ALA A 80 27.25 -15.78 19.24
N LEU A 81 25.96 -15.69 19.61
CA LEU A 81 25.54 -15.65 21.02
C LEU A 81 26.01 -16.88 21.80
N ARG A 82 25.90 -18.07 21.20
CA ARG A 82 26.34 -19.34 21.80
C ARG A 82 27.85 -19.41 22.02
N SER A 83 28.63 -18.82 21.11
CA SER A 83 30.10 -18.78 21.20
C SER A 83 30.61 -17.91 22.35
N ARG A 84 29.78 -16.98 22.85
CA ARG A 84 30.15 -15.95 23.85
C ARG A 84 31.35 -15.09 23.42
N ASP A 85 31.65 -15.05 22.13
CA ASP A 85 32.72 -14.24 21.57
C ASP A 85 32.21 -12.81 21.36
N PRO A 86 32.74 -11.82 22.11
CA PRO A 86 32.29 -10.43 21.98
C PRO A 86 32.53 -9.86 20.59
N GLU A 87 33.55 -10.33 19.84
CA GLU A 87 33.81 -9.84 18.48
C GLU A 87 32.76 -10.36 17.49
N LEU A 88 32.36 -11.62 17.61
CA LEU A 88 31.28 -12.17 16.80
C LEU A 88 29.93 -11.56 17.18
N ILE A 89 29.65 -11.36 18.46
CA ILE A 89 28.43 -10.72 18.93
C ILE A 89 28.36 -9.27 18.45
N ALA A 90 29.48 -8.54 18.44
CA ALA A 90 29.57 -7.17 17.91
C ALA A 90 29.17 -7.06 16.43
N ARG A 91 29.41 -8.10 15.62
CA ARG A 91 28.95 -8.14 14.21
C ARG A 91 27.42 -8.17 14.08
N TYR A 92 26.73 -8.56 15.14
CA TYR A 92 25.28 -8.60 15.25
C TYR A 92 24.73 -7.65 16.32
N SER A 93 25.56 -6.74 16.86
CA SER A 93 25.16 -5.85 17.96
C SER A 93 24.15 -4.79 17.54
N ASP A 94 24.09 -4.51 16.25
CA ASP A 94 23.04 -3.75 15.62
C ASP A 94 22.43 -4.66 14.56
N LEU A 95 21.12 -4.93 14.65
CA LEU A 95 20.36 -5.77 13.71
C LEU A 95 20.24 -5.07 12.34
N SER A 96 21.35 -4.69 11.72
CA SER A 96 21.37 -4.24 10.33
C SER A 96 21.43 -5.48 9.45
N ILE A 97 20.33 -5.76 8.76
CA ILE A 97 20.36 -6.69 7.63
C ILE A 97 21.12 -5.96 6.52
N PRO A 98 22.32 -6.43 6.11
CA PRO A 98 23.06 -5.77 5.04
C PRO A 98 22.17 -5.67 3.79
N ASP A 99 22.20 -4.50 3.15
CA ASP A 99 21.40 -4.13 1.98
C ASP A 99 19.87 -4.03 2.20
N ILE A 100 19.36 -4.02 3.43
CA ILE A 100 17.93 -3.76 3.65
C ILE A 100 17.54 -2.36 3.21
N ASP A 101 18.37 -1.35 3.45
CA ASP A 101 18.10 0.02 3.01
C ASP A 101 18.03 0.11 1.50
N LYS A 102 18.91 -0.61 0.78
CA LYS A 102 18.88 -0.69 -0.68
C LYS A 102 17.65 -1.43 -1.19
N LYS A 103 17.23 -2.51 -0.50
CA LYS A 103 15.99 -3.25 -0.82
C LYS A 103 14.75 -2.41 -0.54
N ILE A 104 14.71 -1.67 0.56
CA ILE A 104 13.65 -0.73 0.91
C ILE A 104 13.58 0.36 -0.15
N LEU A 105 14.71 0.95 -0.55
CA LEU A 105 14.76 1.97 -1.60
C LEU A 105 14.28 1.43 -2.96
N ALA A 106 14.71 0.21 -3.32
CA ALA A 106 14.33 -0.42 -4.59
C ALA A 106 12.85 -0.82 -4.60
N LEU A 107 12.32 -1.31 -3.47
CA LEU A 107 10.91 -1.64 -3.33
C LEU A 107 10.04 -0.40 -3.22
N SER A 108 10.49 0.67 -2.54
CA SER A 108 9.78 1.94 -2.49
C SER A 108 9.71 2.56 -3.88
N ALA A 109 10.79 2.54 -4.65
CA ALA A 109 10.78 2.99 -6.05
C ALA A 109 9.77 2.19 -6.91
N LYS A 110 9.74 0.86 -6.77
CA LYS A 110 8.74 0.02 -7.48
C LYS A 110 7.31 0.28 -7.02
N ILE A 111 7.10 0.56 -5.73
CA ILE A 111 5.80 0.92 -5.18
C ILE A 111 5.38 2.30 -5.69
N ASP A 112 6.29 3.25 -5.80
CA ASP A 112 6.02 4.60 -6.31
C ASP A 112 5.74 4.57 -7.83
N GLU A 113 6.43 3.72 -8.60
CA GLU A 113 6.10 3.44 -10.00
C GLU A 113 4.72 2.78 -10.16
N ALA A 114 4.41 1.79 -9.31
CA ALA A 114 3.10 1.13 -9.30
C ALA A 114 1.99 2.12 -8.86
N LYS A 115 2.25 2.97 -7.86
CA LYS A 115 1.34 4.03 -7.43
C LYS A 115 1.18 5.10 -8.49
N ALA A 116 2.23 5.51 -9.19
CA ALA A 116 2.12 6.45 -10.31
C ALA A 116 1.27 5.86 -11.46
N SER A 117 1.35 4.55 -11.70
CA SER A 117 0.44 3.87 -12.63
C SER A 117 -1.01 3.84 -12.13
N GLN A 118 -1.25 3.71 -10.82
CA GLN A 118 -2.59 3.79 -10.20
C GLN A 118 -3.15 5.23 -10.10
N ASP A 119 -2.32 6.22 -9.79
CA ASP A 119 -2.69 7.63 -9.60
C ASP A 119 -3.14 8.28 -10.91
N SER A 120 -2.75 7.71 -12.06
CA SER A 120 -3.31 8.12 -13.36
C SER A 120 -4.83 7.91 -13.46
N HIS A 121 -5.42 7.08 -12.58
CA HIS A 121 -6.86 6.83 -12.47
C HIS A 121 -7.55 7.58 -11.32
N GLN A 122 -6.82 8.11 -10.32
CA GLN A 122 -7.38 8.80 -9.15
C GLN A 122 -8.21 10.03 -9.54
N ASN A 123 -7.81 10.73 -10.61
CA ASN A 123 -8.49 11.92 -11.11
C ASN A 123 -9.55 11.63 -12.21
N ARG A 124 -9.73 10.37 -12.59
CA ARG A 124 -10.57 9.99 -13.75
C ARG A 124 -12.07 9.96 -13.42
N TYR A 125 -12.42 9.75 -12.16
CA TYR A 125 -13.81 9.69 -11.67
C TYR A 125 -14.20 10.88 -10.78
N GLY A 126 -13.47 12.00 -10.86
CA GLY A 126 -13.79 13.22 -10.10
C GLY A 126 -13.82 13.03 -8.58
N GLY A 127 -13.05 12.09 -8.05
CA GLY A 127 -13.01 11.78 -6.62
C GLY A 127 -14.09 10.81 -6.11
N ASN A 128 -14.89 10.18 -6.99
CA ASN A 128 -15.85 9.16 -6.56
C ASN A 128 -15.12 7.86 -6.14
N GLU A 129 -14.96 7.66 -4.83
CA GLU A 129 -14.31 6.48 -4.24
C GLU A 129 -14.97 5.15 -4.63
N GLN A 130 -16.30 5.14 -4.81
CA GLN A 130 -17.02 3.93 -5.22
C GLN A 130 -16.73 3.56 -6.67
N ALA A 131 -16.58 4.55 -7.55
CA ALA A 131 -16.21 4.35 -8.95
C ALA A 131 -14.77 3.85 -9.10
N ILE A 132 -13.83 4.42 -8.32
CA ILE A 132 -12.43 3.97 -8.28
C ILE A 132 -12.35 2.52 -7.78
N ARG A 133 -13.10 2.19 -6.72
CA ARG A 133 -13.15 0.83 -6.17
C ARG A 133 -13.73 -0.17 -7.18
N LEU A 134 -14.80 0.20 -7.88
CA LEU A 134 -15.39 -0.65 -8.91
C LEU A 134 -14.43 -0.87 -10.08
N HIS A 135 -13.73 0.18 -10.53
CA HIS A 135 -12.71 0.08 -11.58
C HIS A 135 -11.59 -0.89 -11.20
N ASN A 136 -11.04 -0.77 -9.99
CA ASN A 136 -9.95 -1.63 -9.54
C ASN A 136 -10.37 -3.10 -9.41
N LEU A 137 -11.63 -3.36 -9.01
CA LEU A 137 -12.19 -4.70 -8.97
C LEU A 137 -12.32 -5.31 -10.37
N LEU A 138 -12.75 -4.51 -11.36
CA LEU A 138 -12.88 -4.97 -12.74
C LEU A 138 -11.52 -5.26 -13.38
N VAL A 139 -10.53 -4.40 -13.16
CA VAL A 139 -9.14 -4.66 -13.61
C VAL A 139 -8.57 -5.92 -12.96
N GLY A 140 -8.85 -6.14 -11.67
CA GLY A 140 -8.44 -7.36 -10.96
C GLY A 140 -9.13 -8.64 -11.44
N MET A 141 -10.19 -8.53 -12.25
CA MET A 141 -10.89 -9.63 -12.92
C MET A 141 -10.46 -9.81 -14.39
N ASP A 142 -9.29 -9.29 -14.76
CA ASP A 142 -8.75 -9.28 -16.13
C ASP A 142 -9.57 -8.50 -17.18
N CYS A 143 -10.46 -7.60 -16.74
CA CYS A 143 -11.11 -6.65 -17.65
C CYS A 143 -10.11 -5.52 -17.98
N HIS A 144 -9.59 -5.50 -19.21
CA HIS A 144 -8.57 -4.53 -19.66
C HIS A 144 -9.06 -3.58 -20.76
N SER A 145 -10.37 -3.47 -20.98
CA SER A 145 -10.92 -2.66 -22.09
C SER A 145 -10.93 -1.17 -21.76
N GLU A 146 -10.66 -0.33 -22.77
CA GLU A 146 -10.86 1.13 -22.69
C GLU A 146 -12.33 1.51 -22.40
N LEU A 147 -13.26 0.58 -22.57
CA LEU A 147 -14.70 0.74 -22.32
C LEU A 147 -15.06 0.72 -20.82
N ILE A 148 -14.16 0.30 -19.92
CA ILE A 148 -14.47 0.17 -18.48
C ILE A 148 -14.84 1.52 -17.86
N VAL A 149 -14.11 2.58 -18.25
CA VAL A 149 -14.36 3.93 -17.73
C VAL A 149 -15.77 4.44 -18.07
N PRO A 150 -16.21 4.46 -19.36
CA PRO A 150 -17.56 4.92 -19.69
C PRO A 150 -18.66 3.99 -19.17
N LEU A 151 -18.42 2.68 -19.01
CA LEU A 151 -19.38 1.75 -18.41
C LEU A 151 -19.61 2.05 -16.93
N ILE A 152 -18.54 2.35 -16.19
CA ILE A 152 -18.63 2.75 -14.78
C ILE A 152 -19.34 4.10 -14.64
N GLU A 153 -18.99 5.10 -15.45
CA GLU A 153 -19.68 6.40 -15.44
C GLU A 153 -21.19 6.26 -15.75
N ARG A 154 -21.54 5.39 -16.71
CA ARG A 154 -22.93 5.05 -17.04
C ARG A 154 -23.63 4.39 -15.85
N ALA A 155 -23.00 3.42 -15.21
CA ALA A 155 -23.58 2.69 -14.08
C ALA A 155 -23.93 3.62 -12.92
N PHE A 156 -23.01 4.51 -12.53
CA PHE A 156 -23.25 5.50 -11.48
C PHE A 156 -24.24 6.60 -11.89
N SER A 157 -24.34 6.94 -13.19
CA SER A 157 -25.34 7.88 -13.69
C SER A 157 -26.76 7.29 -13.71
N SER A 158 -26.89 6.01 -14.08
CA SER A 158 -28.18 5.32 -14.18
C SER A 158 -28.70 4.85 -12.82
N TYR A 159 -27.78 4.53 -11.88
CA TYR A 159 -28.12 3.99 -10.57
C TYR A 159 -27.31 4.65 -9.44
N PRO A 160 -27.60 5.92 -9.10
CA PRO A 160 -26.80 6.69 -8.13
C PRO A 160 -26.86 6.17 -6.69
N ASN A 161 -27.84 5.33 -6.34
CA ASN A 161 -28.03 4.81 -4.97
C ASN A 161 -27.55 3.36 -4.79
N LEU A 162 -27.05 2.70 -5.84
CA LEU A 162 -26.62 1.30 -5.75
C LEU A 162 -25.17 1.20 -5.27
N SER A 163 -24.90 0.18 -4.48
CA SER A 163 -23.56 -0.12 -3.97
C SER A 163 -22.68 -0.80 -5.01
N VAL A 164 -21.36 -0.76 -4.82
CA VAL A 164 -20.37 -1.43 -5.71
C VAL A 164 -20.70 -2.92 -5.94
N ARG A 165 -21.28 -3.61 -4.94
CA ARG A 165 -21.65 -5.03 -5.05
C ARG A 165 -22.81 -5.27 -6.01
N GLU A 166 -23.73 -4.32 -6.10
CA GLU A 166 -24.91 -4.39 -6.98
C GLU A 166 -24.57 -3.90 -8.39
N LEU A 167 -23.67 -2.91 -8.49
CA LEU A 167 -23.21 -2.37 -9.78
C LEU A 167 -22.24 -3.32 -10.51
N MET A 168 -21.48 -4.14 -9.79
CA MET A 168 -20.51 -5.08 -10.38
C MET A 168 -21.12 -6.07 -11.39
N PRO A 169 -22.16 -6.85 -11.06
CA PRO A 169 -22.76 -7.77 -12.03
C PRO A 169 -23.35 -7.04 -13.23
N ILE A 170 -23.90 -5.84 -13.04
CA ILE A 170 -24.47 -5.01 -14.12
C ILE A 170 -23.37 -4.56 -15.09
N VAL A 171 -22.24 -4.08 -14.56
CA VAL A 171 -21.12 -3.62 -15.40
C VAL A 171 -20.43 -4.78 -16.10
N LEU A 172 -20.32 -5.95 -15.46
CA LEU A 172 -19.79 -7.16 -16.10
C LEU A 172 -20.70 -7.68 -17.21
N ASP A 173 -22.02 -7.61 -17.01
CA ASP A 173 -23.00 -7.97 -18.05
C ASP A 173 -22.89 -7.05 -19.27
N TRP A 174 -22.75 -5.74 -19.06
CA TRP A 174 -22.49 -4.76 -20.13
C TRP A 174 -21.08 -4.84 -20.75
N TYR A 175 -20.13 -5.48 -20.06
CA TYR A 175 -18.79 -5.71 -20.58
C TYR A 175 -18.76 -6.94 -21.50
N ASN A 176 -19.48 -8.00 -21.13
CA ASN A 176 -19.54 -9.26 -21.87
C ASN A 176 -20.53 -9.23 -23.04
N SER A 177 -21.63 -8.50 -22.86
CA SER A 177 -22.51 -8.12 -23.95
C SER A 177 -21.82 -6.95 -24.65
N ASP A 178 -21.51 -7.02 -25.94
CA ASP A 178 -20.89 -5.96 -26.75
C ASP A 178 -21.78 -4.67 -26.89
N GLU A 179 -22.61 -4.37 -25.88
CA GLU A 179 -23.41 -3.17 -25.73
C GLU A 179 -22.50 -1.98 -25.47
N LYS A 180 -22.00 -1.41 -26.58
CA LYS A 180 -21.37 -0.10 -26.55
C LYS A 180 -22.28 0.87 -25.81
N PRO A 181 -21.79 1.59 -24.78
CA PRO A 181 -22.59 2.60 -24.11
C PRO A 181 -23.08 3.59 -25.16
N GLU A 182 -24.39 3.86 -25.18
CA GLU A 182 -24.95 4.93 -25.99
C GLU A 182 -24.13 6.19 -25.71
N LYS A 183 -23.49 6.72 -26.76
CA LYS A 183 -22.70 7.94 -26.67
C LYS A 183 -23.63 9.05 -26.19
N LYS A 184 -23.58 9.39 -24.90
CA LYS A 184 -23.99 10.71 -24.45
C LYS A 184 -23.01 11.68 -25.10
N THR A 185 -23.44 12.28 -26.21
CA THR A 185 -22.81 13.46 -26.80
C THR A 185 -22.67 14.47 -25.66
N LYS A 186 -21.44 14.66 -25.15
CA LYS A 186 -21.14 15.82 -24.31
C LYS A 186 -21.64 17.04 -25.08
N PRO A 187 -22.44 17.96 -24.50
CA PRO A 187 -22.68 19.22 -25.17
C PRO A 187 -21.31 19.80 -25.48
N LYS A 188 -21.01 20.03 -26.76
CA LYS A 188 -19.78 20.70 -27.16
C LYS A 188 -19.78 22.00 -26.37
N LEU A 189 -18.82 22.19 -25.45
CA LEU A 189 -18.53 23.54 -24.98
C LEU A 189 -18.15 24.30 -26.24
N ALA A 190 -19.04 25.18 -26.69
CA ALA A 190 -18.73 26.09 -27.77
C ALA A 190 -17.49 26.88 -27.33
N GLY A 191 -16.35 26.60 -27.93
CA GLY A 191 -15.13 27.35 -27.66
C GLY A 191 -15.38 28.78 -28.12
N ILE A 192 -15.49 29.70 -27.17
CA ILE A 192 -15.66 31.13 -27.44
C ILE A 192 -14.36 31.62 -28.09
N GLY A 193 -14.47 32.11 -29.32
CA GLY A 193 -13.30 32.55 -30.09
C GLY A 193 -12.64 33.77 -29.44
N GLN A 194 -11.33 33.97 -29.64
CA GLN A 194 -10.59 35.10 -29.02
C GLN A 194 -11.20 36.47 -29.32
N LYS A 195 -11.87 36.62 -30.48
CA LYS A 195 -12.57 37.84 -30.88
C LYS A 195 -13.78 38.16 -29.99
N GLU A 196 -14.38 37.14 -29.37
CA GLU A 196 -15.57 37.22 -28.53
C GLU A 196 -15.21 37.35 -27.05
N TRP A 197 -13.93 37.40 -26.67
CA TRP A 197 -13.54 37.49 -25.26
C TRP A 197 -14.00 38.78 -24.57
N HIS A 198 -14.30 39.83 -25.34
CA HIS A 198 -14.84 41.09 -24.83
C HIS A 198 -16.30 40.99 -24.37
N THR A 199 -17.00 39.88 -24.64
CA THR A 199 -18.39 39.66 -24.18
C THR A 199 -18.46 38.80 -22.91
N LEU A 200 -17.32 38.33 -22.42
CA LEU A 200 -17.22 37.53 -21.19
C LEU A 200 -17.38 38.39 -19.93
N HIS A 201 -17.66 37.74 -18.80
CA HIS A 201 -17.85 38.40 -17.52
C HIS A 201 -16.59 39.19 -17.08
N SER A 202 -16.78 40.32 -16.40
CA SER A 202 -15.70 41.25 -16.01
C SER A 202 -14.59 40.62 -15.16
N ASP A 203 -14.91 39.56 -14.41
CA ASP A 203 -13.94 38.82 -13.59
C ASP A 203 -13.14 37.75 -14.36
N ASP A 204 -13.56 37.40 -15.57
CA ASP A 204 -12.86 36.42 -16.40
C ASP A 204 -11.52 37.00 -16.89
N LEU A 205 -10.45 36.23 -16.71
CA LEU A 205 -9.10 36.61 -17.15
C LEU A 205 -9.03 36.84 -18.66
N ARG A 206 -9.86 36.14 -19.45
CA ARG A 206 -9.96 36.31 -20.90
C ARG A 206 -10.60 37.64 -21.28
N PHE A 207 -11.61 38.08 -20.54
CA PHE A 207 -12.17 39.43 -20.69
C PHE A 207 -11.11 40.48 -20.38
N LYS A 208 -10.44 40.38 -19.22
CA LYS A 208 -9.37 41.31 -18.81
C LYS A 208 -8.23 41.36 -19.82
N PHE A 209 -7.90 40.24 -20.46
CA PHE A 209 -6.95 40.16 -21.58
C PHE A 209 -7.46 40.91 -22.81
N SER A 210 -8.73 40.77 -23.19
CA SER A 210 -9.30 41.48 -24.36
C SER A 210 -9.29 43.01 -24.20
N GLN A 211 -9.34 43.50 -22.96
CA GLN A 211 -9.22 44.92 -22.63
C GLN A 211 -7.76 45.42 -22.63
N CYS A 212 -6.78 44.53 -22.61
CA CYS A 212 -5.37 44.89 -22.76
C CYS A 212 -5.07 45.10 -24.26
N GLY A 213 -4.93 46.35 -24.69
CA GLY A 213 -4.57 46.68 -26.07
C GLY A 213 -3.30 45.96 -26.53
N LYS A 214 -3.19 45.70 -27.84
CA LYS A 214 -2.18 44.85 -28.54
C LYS A 214 -0.69 45.25 -28.38
N GLY A 215 -0.32 45.98 -27.33
CA GLY A 215 1.06 46.35 -27.02
C GLY A 215 1.36 46.50 -25.53
N ASN A 216 0.41 46.25 -24.63
CA ASN A 216 0.67 46.33 -23.19
C ASN A 216 1.05 44.95 -22.63
N LEU A 217 2.18 44.91 -21.91
CA LEU A 217 2.61 43.76 -21.14
C LEU A 217 1.48 43.41 -20.15
N LEU A 218 0.93 42.20 -20.28
CA LEU A 218 -0.20 41.70 -19.47
C LEU A 218 0.13 41.70 -17.97
N TYR A 219 1.39 41.46 -17.65
CA TYR A 219 1.89 41.34 -16.29
C TYR A 219 1.68 42.61 -15.45
N PRO A 220 2.07 43.83 -15.89
CA PRO A 220 1.71 45.08 -15.21
C PRO A 220 0.22 45.28 -14.95
N ALA A 221 -0.64 44.89 -15.90
CA ALA A 221 -2.09 45.06 -15.77
C ALA A 221 -2.67 44.12 -14.68
N PHE A 222 -2.21 42.87 -14.64
CA PHE A 222 -2.60 41.92 -13.61
C PHE A 222 -1.98 42.23 -12.25
N LYS A 223 -0.77 42.81 -12.21
CA LYS A 223 -0.16 43.33 -10.98
C LYS A 223 -0.96 44.49 -10.40
N LYS A 224 -1.42 45.44 -11.22
CA LYS A 224 -2.32 46.52 -10.78
C LYS A 224 -3.69 46.03 -10.32
N ALA A 225 -4.21 44.96 -10.94
CA ALA A 225 -5.48 44.36 -10.58
C ALA A 225 -5.40 43.45 -9.32
N GLY A 226 -4.23 43.34 -8.67
CA GLY A 226 -4.03 42.51 -7.47
C GLY A 226 -4.14 41.01 -7.72
N LEU A 227 -4.08 40.57 -8.98
CA LEU A 227 -4.22 39.17 -9.39
C LEU A 227 -2.88 38.42 -9.41
N THR A 228 -1.78 39.10 -9.12
CA THR A 228 -0.44 38.50 -9.05
C THR A 228 0.05 38.51 -7.60
N PHE A 229 0.56 37.37 -7.16
CA PHE A 229 1.20 37.24 -5.85
C PHE A 229 2.69 37.55 -5.96
N ASP A 230 3.19 38.46 -5.12
CA ASP A 230 4.60 38.87 -5.11
C ASP A 230 5.39 37.98 -4.15
N VAL A 231 6.08 36.98 -4.71
CA VAL A 231 6.80 35.96 -3.94
C VAL A 231 8.03 36.55 -3.25
N ASP A 232 8.68 37.54 -3.85
CA ASP A 232 9.90 38.16 -3.30
C ASP A 232 9.61 38.98 -2.05
N ASP A 233 8.50 39.73 -2.06
CA ASP A 233 8.04 40.47 -0.86
C ASP A 233 7.61 39.51 0.26
N TRP A 234 6.93 38.42 -0.10
CA TRP A 234 6.54 37.39 0.87
C TRP A 234 7.74 36.71 1.53
N LEU A 235 8.77 36.36 0.75
CA LEU A 235 10.01 35.76 1.26
C LEU A 235 10.77 36.70 2.20
N ARG A 236 10.80 38.01 1.92
CA ARG A 236 11.45 39.01 2.80
C ARG A 236 10.73 39.23 4.11
N ARG A 237 9.42 38.94 4.20
CA ARG A 237 8.63 39.05 5.44
C ARG A 237 8.71 37.80 6.31
N MET A 238 9.24 36.71 5.77
CA MET A 238 9.34 35.39 6.42
C MET A 238 10.77 35.04 6.91
N GLY A 239 11.76 35.88 6.60
CA GLY A 239 13.14 35.78 7.11
C GLY A 239 13.45 36.89 8.11
#